data_AF-A0A1I3SZC4-F1
#
_entry.id   AF-A0A1I3SZC4-F1
#
_cell.length_a   1.000
_cell.length_b   1.000
_cell.length_c   1.000
_cell.angle_alpha   90.00
_cell.angle_beta   90.00
_cell.angle_gamma   90.00
#
_symmetry.space_group_name_H-M   'P 1'
#
loop_
_entity.id
_entity.type
_entity.pdbx_description
1 polymer ?
#
loop_
_entity_poly.entity_id
_entity_poly.type
_entity_poly.pdbx_seq_one_letter_code
_entity_poly.pdbx_strand_id
1 'polypeptide(L)'
;MLWALALLGLVPAALTVADLGEKAADEPDNEAQSTDGLEAGNKSEVSDGSEDLLTIADASEEDESLAATEPEIGADAGDDYLVTRGSGETIFSEFTAEEDHITLRLEGDGEGVFAVKPMLDENAKPIGISLSYVAEQDETILSFLGHDVLPTGDISVERVDPESGDTVLYTLSELGDFGPIAPNDPSVADEAGPEGAEDDVVLAPNDPDLPDEAGPVGREDDVVLMPEGGEVYATGASRGEGADMLYGSPSNDMLLLDTQDMASGGAGADEFWLDIGVAPVANAVVITDFAEGEDMLRISLDPSDDYVRAANVEVRVTEGGHSSQVTINGAIVAVLRGAPNVTLDDVVVEISSETFPKI
;
A
#
# COMPACT_ATOMS: atom_id res chain seq x y z
N MET A 1 -7.94 5.65 57.43
CA MET A 1 -8.58 4.33 57.66
C MET A 1 -9.26 3.92 56.36
N LEU A 2 -8.81 2.79 55.82
CA LEU A 2 -9.40 1.91 54.80
C LEU A 2 -10.71 2.34 54.12
N TRP A 3 -10.71 2.36 52.78
CA TRP A 3 -11.80 1.79 51.98
C TRP A 3 -11.22 0.95 50.84
N ALA A 4 -11.78 -0.25 50.70
CA ALA A 4 -11.32 -1.36 49.87
C ALA A 4 -12.16 -1.50 48.59
N LEU A 5 -11.59 -2.28 47.65
CA LEU A 5 -12.11 -2.74 46.37
C LEU A 5 -13.60 -3.12 46.33
N ALA A 6 -14.22 -2.90 45.16
CA ALA A 6 -15.12 -3.87 44.53
C ALA A 6 -14.94 -3.85 43.01
N LEU A 7 -14.64 -5.04 42.50
CA LEU A 7 -14.32 -5.43 41.13
C LEU A 7 -15.61 -5.95 40.45
N LEU A 8 -15.91 -5.50 39.22
CA LEU A 8 -16.85 -6.12 38.26
C LEU A 8 -16.33 -5.70 36.88
N GLY A 9 -16.02 -6.54 35.90
CA GLY A 9 -16.45 -7.90 35.62
C GLY A 9 -16.94 -7.91 34.17
N LEU A 10 -16.04 -8.13 33.20
CA LEU A 10 -16.39 -8.32 31.79
C LEU A 10 -15.51 -9.45 31.24
N VAL A 11 -16.16 -10.58 30.94
CA VAL A 11 -15.56 -11.82 30.41
C VAL A 11 -15.91 -11.88 28.92
N PRO A 12 -14.96 -12.13 28.00
CA PRO A 12 -15.29 -12.47 26.62
C PRO A 12 -15.73 -13.93 26.51
N ALA A 13 -16.77 -14.14 25.70
CA ALA A 13 -17.39 -15.43 25.44
C ALA A 13 -16.43 -16.40 24.73
N ALA A 14 -16.26 -17.59 25.31
CA ALA A 14 -15.68 -18.75 24.63
C ALA A 14 -16.77 -19.40 23.76
N LEU A 15 -16.51 -19.48 22.45
CA LEU A 15 -17.31 -20.27 21.52
C LEU A 15 -16.76 -21.70 21.51
N THR A 16 -17.48 -22.65 22.12
CA THR A 16 -17.14 -24.09 22.03
C THR A 16 -17.92 -24.73 20.89
N VAL A 17 -17.22 -25.20 19.86
CA VAL A 17 -17.77 -26.11 18.84
C VAL A 17 -17.80 -27.51 19.44
N ALA A 18 -18.99 -27.99 19.79
CA ALA A 18 -19.23 -29.38 20.18
C ALA A 18 -19.74 -30.16 18.96
N ASP A 19 -18.92 -31.12 18.54
CA ASP A 19 -19.27 -32.55 18.48
C ASP A 19 -20.67 -32.92 17.94
N LEU A 20 -20.71 -33.35 16.67
CA LEU A 20 -21.78 -34.15 16.10
C LEU A 20 -21.20 -35.26 15.22
N GLY A 21 -21.11 -36.46 15.79
CA GLY A 21 -21.78 -37.62 15.18
C GLY A 21 -20.92 -38.59 14.37
N GLU A 22 -20.13 -39.40 15.07
CA GLU A 22 -19.67 -40.70 14.58
C GLU A 22 -20.81 -41.73 14.69
N LYS A 23 -21.27 -42.30 13.58
CA LYS A 23 -22.03 -43.57 13.58
C LYS A 23 -21.74 -44.37 12.32
N ALA A 24 -21.12 -45.52 12.55
CA ALA A 24 -20.70 -46.50 11.55
C ALA A 24 -21.84 -47.35 10.97
N ALA A 25 -21.50 -47.93 9.80
CA ALA A 25 -21.96 -49.18 9.19
C ALA A 25 -23.33 -49.20 8.49
N ASP A 26 -23.30 -49.23 7.15
CA ASP A 26 -23.88 -50.32 6.35
C ASP A 26 -23.38 -50.24 4.89
N GLU A 27 -22.70 -51.28 4.42
CA GLU A 27 -22.63 -51.66 2.98
C GLU A 27 -23.77 -52.68 2.74
N PRO A 28 -24.44 -52.66 1.57
CA PRO A 28 -23.94 -53.49 0.48
C PRO A 28 -24.14 -52.93 -0.95
N ASP A 29 -23.26 -53.40 -1.85
CA ASP A 29 -23.45 -53.74 -3.26
C ASP A 29 -24.70 -53.21 -4.00
N ASN A 30 -24.53 -52.45 -5.08
CA ASN A 30 -25.05 -52.89 -6.38
C ASN A 30 -24.54 -52.09 -7.60
N GLU A 31 -24.00 -52.86 -8.54
CA GLU A 31 -24.02 -52.77 -10.01
C GLU A 31 -24.18 -51.43 -10.76
N ALA A 32 -23.15 -51.20 -11.60
CA ALA A 32 -23.17 -50.71 -12.97
C ALA A 32 -24.53 -50.29 -13.58
N GLN A 33 -24.57 -49.06 -14.14
CA GLN A 33 -25.12 -48.85 -15.49
C GLN A 33 -24.64 -47.54 -16.12
N SER A 34 -24.09 -47.70 -17.32
CA SER A 34 -23.74 -46.69 -18.31
C SER A 34 -24.96 -46.25 -19.12
N THR A 35 -25.12 -44.95 -19.37
CA THR A 35 -25.79 -44.29 -20.53
C THR A 35 -25.40 -42.80 -20.45
N ASP A 36 -24.64 -42.16 -21.34
CA ASP A 36 -24.84 -41.87 -22.78
C ASP A 36 -26.13 -41.11 -23.13
N GLY A 37 -25.98 -39.98 -23.85
CA GLY A 37 -27.05 -39.12 -24.41
C GLY A 37 -27.11 -37.70 -23.79
N LEU A 38 -26.56 -36.64 -24.42
CA LEU A 38 -27.01 -35.86 -25.59
C LEU A 38 -28.02 -34.73 -25.29
N GLU A 39 -27.78 -33.59 -25.97
CA GLU A 39 -28.64 -32.41 -26.24
C GLU A 39 -28.77 -31.35 -25.13
N ALA A 40 -28.25 -30.12 -25.27
CA ALA A 40 -28.51 -29.04 -26.25
C ALA A 40 -29.83 -28.26 -26.01
N GLY A 41 -29.69 -26.95 -25.77
CA GLY A 41 -30.72 -25.94 -26.04
C GLY A 41 -31.34 -25.31 -24.81
N ASN A 42 -30.83 -24.14 -24.39
CA ASN A 42 -31.63 -23.20 -23.58
C ASN A 42 -31.98 -21.99 -24.46
N LYS A 43 -33.26 -21.94 -24.86
CA LYS A 43 -33.88 -20.86 -25.63
C LYS A 43 -34.52 -19.91 -24.61
N SER A 44 -34.14 -18.63 -24.68
CA SER A 44 -34.77 -17.55 -23.92
C SER A 44 -36.20 -17.33 -24.42
N GLU A 45 -37.18 -17.44 -23.53
CA GLU A 45 -38.58 -17.12 -23.79
C GLU A 45 -38.81 -15.60 -23.72
N VAL A 46 -39.51 -15.11 -24.74
CA VAL A 46 -40.00 -13.74 -24.91
C VAL A 46 -41.34 -13.64 -24.16
N SER A 47 -41.42 -12.70 -23.22
CA SER A 47 -42.67 -12.33 -22.55
C SER A 47 -43.45 -11.35 -23.42
N ASP A 48 -44.51 -11.86 -24.04
CA ASP A 48 -45.58 -11.10 -24.69
C ASP A 48 -46.50 -10.51 -23.61
N GLY A 49 -46.73 -9.19 -23.69
CA GLY A 49 -47.48 -8.41 -22.71
C GLY A 49 -48.15 -7.24 -23.40
N SER A 50 -49.26 -7.55 -24.06
CA SER A 50 -50.17 -6.64 -24.74
C SER A 50 -50.91 -5.68 -23.81
N GLU A 51 -51.44 -4.61 -24.44
CA GLU A 51 -52.45 -3.65 -23.97
C GLU A 51 -51.87 -2.42 -23.23
N ASP A 52 -52.27 -1.17 -23.48
CA ASP A 52 -53.49 -0.67 -24.08
C ASP A 52 -53.35 0.79 -24.55
N LEU A 53 -54.26 1.14 -25.45
CA LEU A 53 -54.65 2.42 -26.05
C LEU A 53 -54.49 3.69 -25.19
N LEU A 54 -53.87 4.75 -25.76
CA LEU A 54 -54.41 6.12 -25.74
C LEU A 54 -53.93 6.94 -26.96
N THR A 55 -54.87 7.20 -27.87
CA THR A 55 -54.81 8.20 -28.95
C THR A 55 -55.38 9.53 -28.47
N ILE A 56 -54.66 10.66 -28.57
CA ILE A 56 -55.25 12.01 -28.63
C ILE A 56 -54.42 12.94 -29.54
N ALA A 57 -55.08 13.42 -30.61
CA ALA A 57 -54.96 14.66 -31.40
C ALA A 57 -53.55 15.19 -31.76
N ASP A 58 -53.15 15.26 -33.03
CA ASP A 58 -53.65 16.13 -34.12
C ASP A 58 -53.55 17.64 -33.80
N ALA A 59 -52.42 18.24 -34.20
CA ALA A 59 -52.31 19.65 -34.53
C ALA A 59 -51.24 19.83 -35.62
N SER A 60 -51.71 20.38 -36.72
CA SER A 60 -51.11 20.67 -38.01
C SER A 60 -49.86 21.56 -38.04
N GLU A 61 -49.01 21.23 -39.02
CA GLU A 61 -48.32 22.13 -39.98
C GLU A 61 -47.49 23.30 -39.44
N GLU A 62 -46.17 23.25 -39.65
CA GLU A 62 -45.52 24.14 -40.64
C GLU A 62 -44.14 23.59 -41.05
N ASP A 63 -43.98 23.57 -42.37
CA ASP A 63 -42.85 23.11 -43.19
C ASP A 63 -41.82 24.23 -43.28
N GLU A 64 -40.68 24.07 -42.61
CA GLU A 64 -39.45 24.80 -42.89
C GLU A 64 -38.37 23.75 -43.17
N SER A 65 -38.22 23.41 -44.45
CA SER A 65 -37.15 22.57 -44.97
C SER A 65 -35.79 23.26 -44.78
N LEU A 66 -35.25 23.19 -43.56
CA LEU A 66 -33.83 23.36 -43.35
C LEU A 66 -33.17 22.14 -43.98
N ALA A 67 -32.46 22.37 -45.08
CA ALA A 67 -31.50 21.42 -45.60
C ALA A 67 -30.47 21.16 -44.50
N ALA A 68 -30.75 20.15 -43.68
CA ALA A 68 -29.80 19.55 -42.78
C ALA A 68 -28.64 19.11 -43.66
N THR A 69 -27.55 19.86 -43.58
CA THR A 69 -26.25 19.37 -44.02
C THR A 69 -26.04 18.14 -43.15
N GLU A 70 -26.14 16.95 -43.76
CA GLU A 70 -25.81 15.70 -43.09
C GLU A 70 -24.41 15.90 -42.48
N PRO A 71 -24.26 15.92 -41.15
CA PRO A 71 -22.93 15.98 -40.56
C PRO A 71 -22.19 14.75 -41.06
N GLU A 72 -20.99 14.96 -41.62
CA GLU A 72 -20.15 13.87 -42.10
C GLU A 72 -19.97 12.86 -40.95
N ILE A 73 -20.64 11.72 -41.08
CA ILE A 73 -20.52 10.58 -40.18
C ILE A 73 -19.14 9.97 -40.42
N GLY A 74 -18.35 9.87 -39.35
CA GLY A 74 -17.32 8.84 -39.25
C GLY A 74 -15.95 9.30 -38.76
N ALA A 75 -15.84 10.29 -37.87
CA ALA A 75 -14.79 10.19 -36.87
C ALA A 75 -15.29 9.13 -35.88
N ASP A 76 -14.58 8.01 -35.79
CA ASP A 76 -14.83 7.00 -34.77
C ASP A 76 -14.74 7.72 -33.42
N ALA A 77 -15.85 7.81 -32.69
CA ALA A 77 -15.79 8.32 -31.34
C ALA A 77 -15.16 7.17 -30.55
N GLY A 78 -13.95 7.36 -30.02
CA GLY A 78 -13.25 6.31 -29.29
C GLY A 78 -14.05 5.78 -28.10
N ASP A 79 -13.52 4.73 -27.49
CA ASP A 79 -14.21 4.01 -26.43
C ASP A 79 -14.15 4.78 -25.09
N ASP A 80 -15.30 4.85 -24.42
CA ASP A 80 -15.43 5.41 -23.06
C ASP A 80 -15.40 4.29 -22.01
N TYR A 81 -14.46 4.38 -21.07
CA TYR A 81 -14.26 3.41 -20.00
C TYR A 81 -14.61 4.02 -18.64
N LEU A 82 -15.32 3.26 -17.79
CA LEU A 82 -15.59 3.63 -16.40
C LEU A 82 -14.90 2.64 -15.47
N VAL A 83 -14.02 3.14 -14.61
CA VAL A 83 -13.31 2.35 -13.60
C VAL A 83 -13.66 2.88 -12.21
N THR A 84 -14.06 1.99 -11.30
CA THR A 84 -14.37 2.34 -9.91
C THR A 84 -13.21 1.98 -9.00
N ARG A 85 -12.98 2.78 -7.95
CA ARG A 85 -12.04 2.46 -6.86
C ARG A 85 -12.26 1.02 -6.34
N GLY A 86 -11.17 0.31 -6.07
CA GLY A 86 -11.17 -1.03 -5.51
C GLY A 86 -11.47 -2.14 -6.52
N SER A 87 -11.55 -1.83 -7.81
CA SER A 87 -11.73 -2.83 -8.87
C SER A 87 -10.50 -3.69 -9.15
N GLY A 88 -9.36 -3.38 -8.53
CA GLY A 88 -8.07 -4.04 -8.76
C GLY A 88 -7.36 -3.46 -9.99
N GLU A 89 -6.82 -4.33 -10.84
CA GLU A 89 -6.13 -3.94 -12.07
C GLU A 89 -7.04 -4.00 -13.29
N THR A 90 -7.09 -2.92 -14.06
CA THR A 90 -7.72 -2.86 -15.39
C THR A 90 -6.64 -2.65 -16.45
N ILE A 91 -6.58 -3.56 -17.42
CA ILE A 91 -5.59 -3.54 -18.50
C ILE A 91 -6.24 -3.02 -19.79
N PHE A 92 -5.64 -1.99 -20.38
CA PHE A 92 -6.04 -1.44 -21.66
C PHE A 92 -4.98 -1.75 -22.72
N SER A 93 -5.26 -2.77 -23.54
CA SER A 93 -4.36 -3.20 -24.62
C SER A 93 -4.58 -2.47 -25.95
N GLU A 94 -5.74 -1.85 -26.13
CA GLU A 94 -6.17 -1.19 -27.37
C GLU A 94 -6.49 0.30 -27.17
N PHE A 95 -6.06 0.86 -26.02
CA PHE A 95 -6.29 2.28 -25.72
C PHE A 95 -5.62 3.19 -26.74
N THR A 96 -6.40 4.07 -27.35
CA THR A 96 -5.94 5.06 -28.34
C THR A 96 -6.03 6.45 -27.75
N ALA A 97 -4.87 7.04 -27.43
CA ALA A 97 -4.80 8.40 -26.87
C ALA A 97 -5.44 9.43 -27.81
N GLU A 98 -6.05 10.46 -27.23
CA GLU A 98 -6.88 11.49 -27.89
C GLU A 98 -8.19 10.99 -28.54
N GLU A 99 -8.43 9.67 -28.59
CA GLU A 99 -9.68 9.08 -29.11
C GLU A 99 -10.52 8.45 -27.99
N ASP A 100 -9.90 7.60 -27.17
CA ASP A 100 -10.54 6.92 -26.04
C ASP A 100 -10.51 7.77 -24.76
N HIS A 101 -11.46 7.52 -23.85
CA HIS A 101 -11.54 8.25 -22.58
C HIS A 101 -11.77 7.33 -21.38
N ILE A 102 -11.10 7.60 -20.26
CA ILE A 102 -11.30 6.87 -18.99
C ILE A 102 -11.85 7.81 -17.92
N THR A 103 -12.96 7.42 -17.29
CA THR A 103 -13.43 8.01 -16.04
C THR A 103 -13.09 7.11 -14.86
N LEU A 104 -12.20 7.56 -13.98
CA LEU A 104 -11.88 6.93 -12.71
C LEU A 104 -12.76 7.52 -11.61
N ARG A 105 -13.72 6.73 -11.12
CA ARG A 105 -14.60 7.11 -10.02
C ARG A 105 -13.97 6.77 -8.67
N LEU A 106 -13.69 7.82 -7.89
CA LEU A 106 -13.17 7.72 -6.54
C LEU A 106 -14.30 7.95 -5.54
N GLU A 107 -14.64 6.90 -4.79
CA GLU A 107 -15.54 7.01 -3.64
C GLU A 107 -14.74 7.38 -2.38
N GLY A 108 -15.27 8.31 -1.57
CA GLY A 108 -14.66 8.76 -0.33
C GLY A 108 -14.21 10.22 -0.35
N ASP A 109 -13.43 10.61 0.64
CA ASP A 109 -12.85 11.95 0.81
C ASP A 109 -11.74 12.28 -0.19
N GLY A 110 -11.23 11.29 -0.94
CA GLY A 110 -10.18 11.48 -1.94
C GLY A 110 -8.78 11.67 -1.36
N GLU A 111 -8.51 11.15 -0.16
CA GLU A 111 -7.19 11.20 0.50
C GLU A 111 -6.14 10.23 -0.08
N GLY A 112 -6.37 9.64 -1.25
CA GLY A 112 -5.43 8.70 -1.85
C GLY A 112 -4.26 9.36 -2.57
N VAL A 113 -3.24 8.55 -2.86
CA VAL A 113 -2.03 8.96 -3.56
C VAL A 113 -2.00 8.31 -4.93
N PHE A 114 -1.71 9.11 -5.95
CA PHE A 114 -1.43 8.61 -7.29
C PHE A 114 0.07 8.29 -7.46
N ALA A 115 0.37 7.17 -8.10
CA ALA A 115 1.72 6.77 -8.45
C ALA A 115 1.76 6.27 -9.90
N VAL A 116 2.75 6.73 -10.66
CA VAL A 116 2.98 6.31 -12.05
C VAL A 116 4.20 5.41 -12.10
N LYS A 117 4.09 4.25 -12.74
CA LYS A 117 5.19 3.29 -12.85
C LYS A 117 5.33 2.76 -14.28
N PRO A 118 6.55 2.61 -14.81
CA PRO A 118 6.75 1.90 -16.06
C PRO A 118 6.42 0.41 -15.86
N MET A 119 5.72 -0.18 -16.82
CA MET A 119 5.48 -1.62 -16.88
C MET A 119 6.64 -2.27 -17.61
N LEU A 120 7.26 -3.28 -17.00
CA LEU A 120 8.42 -3.99 -17.56
C LEU A 120 8.07 -5.45 -17.85
N ASP A 121 8.65 -6.01 -18.91
CA ASP A 121 8.61 -7.45 -19.18
C ASP A 121 9.64 -8.23 -18.34
N GLU A 122 9.69 -9.56 -18.54
CA GLU A 122 10.64 -10.47 -17.86
C GLU A 122 12.12 -10.12 -18.11
N ASN A 123 12.43 -9.31 -19.12
CA ASN A 123 13.77 -8.84 -19.47
C ASN A 123 14.01 -7.37 -19.08
N ALA A 124 13.16 -6.81 -18.22
CA ALA A 124 13.18 -5.42 -17.79
C ALA A 124 13.02 -4.40 -18.95
N LYS A 125 12.37 -4.79 -20.05
CA LYS A 125 12.07 -3.88 -21.16
C LYS A 125 10.70 -3.22 -20.93
N PRO A 126 10.55 -1.90 -21.14
CA PRO A 126 9.25 -1.25 -21.05
C PRO A 126 8.26 -1.81 -22.06
N ILE A 127 7.07 -2.16 -21.58
CA ILE A 127 5.93 -2.66 -22.36
C ILE A 127 4.68 -1.80 -22.20
N GLY A 128 4.72 -0.79 -21.34
CA GLY A 128 3.59 0.08 -21.05
C GLY A 128 3.86 0.98 -19.84
N ILE A 129 2.81 1.64 -19.38
CA ILE A 129 2.80 2.50 -18.20
C ILE A 129 1.57 2.21 -17.35
N SER A 130 1.70 2.26 -16.03
CA SER A 130 0.58 2.09 -15.11
C SER A 130 0.39 3.31 -14.21
N LEU A 131 -0.87 3.62 -13.94
CA LEU A 131 -1.31 4.58 -12.93
C LEU A 131 -1.96 3.80 -11.78
N SER A 132 -1.37 3.88 -10.59
CA SER A 132 -1.95 3.34 -9.36
C SER A 132 -2.54 4.48 -8.52
N TYR A 133 -3.73 4.26 -7.98
CA TYR A 133 -4.33 5.08 -6.92
C TYR A 133 -4.47 4.23 -5.67
N VAL A 134 -3.77 4.62 -4.61
CA VAL A 134 -3.76 3.92 -3.31
C VAL A 134 -4.49 4.77 -2.28
N ALA A 135 -5.53 4.21 -1.66
CA ALA A 135 -6.26 4.86 -0.59
C ALA A 135 -6.63 3.85 0.51
N GLU A 136 -6.17 4.13 1.73
CA GLU A 136 -6.33 3.25 2.90
C GLU A 136 -5.78 1.83 2.65
N GLN A 137 -6.68 0.87 2.40
CA GLN A 137 -6.36 -0.55 2.13
C GLN A 137 -6.70 -0.96 0.69
N ASP A 138 -7.22 -0.04 -0.13
CA ASP A 138 -7.61 -0.30 -1.51
C ASP A 138 -6.59 0.28 -2.49
N GLU A 139 -6.27 -0.49 -3.52
CA GLU A 139 -5.47 -0.08 -4.65
C GLU A 139 -6.27 -0.27 -5.95
N THR A 140 -6.21 0.72 -6.84
CA THR A 140 -6.78 0.65 -8.18
C THR A 140 -5.68 0.93 -9.19
N ILE A 141 -5.48 0.02 -10.14
CA ILE A 141 -4.38 0.10 -11.12
C ILE A 141 -4.97 0.18 -12.53
N LEU A 142 -4.57 1.19 -13.29
CA LEU A 142 -4.85 1.34 -14.71
C LEU A 142 -3.56 1.04 -15.48
N SER A 143 -3.55 -0.01 -16.30
CA SER A 143 -2.38 -0.49 -17.02
C SER A 143 -2.55 -0.26 -18.53
N PHE A 144 -1.70 0.59 -19.12
CA PHE A 144 -1.75 0.97 -20.54
C PHE A 144 -0.62 0.29 -21.31
N LEU A 145 -0.94 -0.78 -22.05
CA LEU A 145 0.07 -1.51 -22.81
C LEU A 145 0.44 -0.77 -24.10
N GLY A 146 1.72 -0.73 -24.42
CA GLY A 146 2.26 -0.06 -25.61
C GLY A 146 2.40 1.46 -25.49
N HIS A 147 2.05 2.04 -24.33
CA HIS A 147 2.19 3.46 -24.04
C HIS A 147 3.44 3.72 -23.20
N ASP A 148 4.31 4.61 -23.67
CA ASP A 148 5.51 5.04 -22.95
C ASP A 148 5.26 6.27 -22.05
N VAL A 149 4.13 6.96 -22.26
CA VAL A 149 3.71 8.16 -21.53
C VAL A 149 2.25 7.99 -21.12
N LEU A 150 1.90 8.42 -19.92
CA LEU A 150 0.53 8.33 -19.42
C LEU A 150 -0.36 9.32 -20.17
N PRO A 151 -1.50 8.90 -20.75
CA PRO A 151 -2.40 9.79 -21.49
C PRO A 151 -3.24 10.64 -20.53
N THR A 152 -2.61 11.57 -19.81
CA THR A 152 -3.26 12.35 -18.73
C THR A 152 -4.42 13.23 -19.20
N GLY A 153 -4.44 13.60 -20.48
CA GLY A 153 -5.55 14.37 -21.08
C GLY A 153 -6.81 13.54 -21.31
N ASP A 154 -6.67 12.22 -21.35
CA ASP A 154 -7.75 11.27 -21.67
C ASP A 154 -8.29 10.57 -20.43
N ILE A 155 -7.78 10.91 -19.24
CA ILE A 155 -8.19 10.35 -17.96
C ILE A 155 -8.87 11.46 -17.13
N SER A 156 -10.14 11.25 -16.83
CA SER A 156 -10.90 12.05 -15.88
C SER A 156 -11.03 11.33 -14.55
N VAL A 157 -10.97 12.08 -13.45
CA VAL A 157 -11.20 11.60 -12.09
C VAL A 157 -12.50 12.20 -11.58
N GLU A 158 -13.50 11.34 -11.37
CA GLU A 158 -14.78 11.72 -10.77
C GLU A 158 -14.69 11.54 -9.26
N ARG A 159 -14.88 12.64 -8.51
CA ARG A 159 -14.98 12.63 -7.05
C ARG A 159 -16.40 12.95 -6.63
N VAL A 160 -16.91 12.19 -5.65
CA VAL A 160 -18.19 12.46 -5.01
C VAL A 160 -17.93 13.23 -3.73
N ASP A 161 -18.46 14.44 -3.62
CA ASP A 161 -18.40 15.21 -2.38
C ASP A 161 -19.17 14.46 -1.27
N PRO A 162 -18.55 14.12 -0.13
CA PRO A 162 -19.19 13.32 0.89
C PRO A 162 -20.29 14.08 1.65
N GLU A 163 -20.27 15.41 1.64
CA GLU A 163 -21.27 16.24 2.33
C GLU A 163 -22.49 16.53 1.43
N SER A 164 -22.26 16.91 0.18
CA SER A 164 -23.36 17.28 -0.74
C SER A 164 -23.85 16.11 -1.59
N GLY A 165 -23.01 15.11 -1.85
CA GLY A 165 -23.25 14.04 -2.81
C GLY A 165 -23.10 14.49 -4.27
N ASP A 166 -22.65 15.73 -4.52
CA ASP A 166 -22.40 16.22 -5.87
C ASP A 166 -21.15 15.59 -6.45
N THR A 167 -21.14 15.39 -7.76
CA THR A 167 -19.97 14.88 -8.49
C THR A 167 -19.20 16.02 -9.10
N VAL A 168 -17.87 15.99 -8.91
CA VAL A 168 -16.93 16.90 -9.57
C VAL A 168 -15.98 16.08 -10.41
N LEU A 169 -15.84 16.46 -11.67
CA LEU A 169 -14.94 15.82 -12.62
C LEU A 169 -13.68 16.69 -12.77
N TYR A 170 -12.52 16.08 -12.57
CA TYR A 170 -11.21 16.68 -12.77
C TYR A 170 -10.51 15.94 -13.90
N THR A 171 -9.79 16.64 -14.76
CA THR A 171 -8.79 15.99 -15.62
C THR A 171 -7.62 15.54 -14.76
N LEU A 172 -6.96 14.43 -15.10
CA LEU A 172 -5.82 13.95 -14.30
C LEU A 172 -4.70 15.00 -14.24
N SER A 173 -4.48 15.76 -15.31
CA SER A 173 -3.53 16.88 -15.35
C SER A 173 -3.84 18.02 -14.38
N GLU A 174 -5.08 18.20 -13.93
CA GLU A 174 -5.42 19.20 -12.92
C GLU A 174 -5.04 18.76 -11.51
N LEU A 175 -4.85 17.46 -11.29
CA LEU A 175 -4.49 16.90 -9.98
C LEU A 175 -2.98 16.88 -9.74
N GLY A 176 -2.15 16.98 -10.78
CA GLY A 176 -0.70 16.99 -10.65
C GLY A 176 0.05 16.84 -11.97
N ASP A 177 1.37 16.93 -11.90
CA ASP A 177 2.26 16.58 -12.99
C ASP A 177 2.58 15.08 -12.92
N PHE A 178 2.05 14.34 -13.88
CA PHE A 178 2.25 12.89 -14.04
C PHE A 178 3.18 12.57 -15.21
N GLY A 179 3.83 13.58 -15.79
CA GLY A 179 4.86 13.38 -16.78
C GLY A 179 6.03 12.57 -16.19
N PRO A 180 6.81 11.89 -17.04
CA PRO A 180 8.08 11.34 -16.59
C PRO A 180 8.89 12.50 -16.00
N ILE A 181 9.21 12.41 -14.71
CA ILE A 181 10.24 13.26 -14.13
C ILE A 181 11.48 12.94 -14.94
N ALA A 182 11.91 13.87 -15.80
CA ALA A 182 13.16 13.70 -16.52
C ALA A 182 14.21 13.40 -15.44
N PRO A 183 14.98 12.30 -15.55
CA PRO A 183 16.11 12.09 -14.65
C PRO A 183 16.89 13.40 -14.68
N ASN A 184 17.15 14.00 -13.52
CA ASN A 184 17.84 15.30 -13.44
C ASN A 184 19.08 15.19 -14.32
N ASP A 185 19.01 15.73 -15.54
CA ASP A 185 19.99 15.39 -16.57
C ASP A 185 21.28 16.02 -16.07
N PRO A 186 22.29 15.24 -15.66
CA PRO A 186 23.48 15.82 -15.05
C PRO A 186 24.24 16.72 -16.04
N SER A 187 23.89 16.68 -17.32
CA SER A 187 24.43 17.52 -18.38
C SER A 187 23.62 18.79 -18.67
N VAL A 188 22.41 18.93 -18.12
CA VAL A 188 21.59 20.14 -18.22
C VAL A 188 21.50 20.75 -16.82
N ALA A 189 22.05 21.95 -16.66
CA ALA A 189 21.94 22.67 -15.41
C ALA A 189 20.46 22.95 -15.11
N ASP A 190 20.04 22.74 -13.86
CA ASP A 190 18.71 23.08 -13.38
C ASP A 190 18.36 24.53 -13.74
N GLU A 191 17.13 24.78 -14.21
CA GLU A 191 16.66 26.15 -14.36
C GLU A 191 16.57 26.79 -12.96
N ALA A 192 17.18 27.97 -12.81
CA ALA A 192 17.09 28.71 -11.57
C ALA A 192 15.60 28.93 -11.24
N GLY A 193 15.21 28.58 -10.01
CA GLY A 193 13.88 28.91 -9.51
C GLY A 193 13.57 30.40 -9.65
N PRO A 194 12.29 30.79 -9.58
CA PRO A 194 11.91 32.20 -9.65
C PRO A 194 12.70 33.03 -8.63
N GLU A 195 13.02 34.27 -8.98
CA GLU A 195 13.64 35.20 -8.02
C GLU A 195 12.75 35.25 -6.77
N GLY A 196 13.33 34.87 -5.62
CA GLY A 196 12.68 34.98 -4.33
C GLY A 196 12.29 36.44 -4.05
N ALA A 197 11.33 36.63 -3.15
CA ALA A 197 10.92 37.97 -2.76
C ALA A 197 12.10 38.71 -2.08
N GLU A 198 12.10 40.06 -2.07
CA GLU A 198 13.20 40.84 -1.46
C GLU A 198 13.37 40.57 0.06
N ASP A 199 12.37 39.95 0.67
CA ASP A 199 12.30 39.52 2.06
C ASP A 199 12.56 38.02 2.27
N ASP A 200 12.78 37.24 1.19
CA ASP A 200 13.27 35.88 1.34
C ASP A 200 14.69 35.89 1.90
N VAL A 201 14.90 35.09 2.95
CA VAL A 201 16.24 34.80 3.46
C VAL A 201 16.90 33.88 2.44
N VAL A 202 17.43 34.48 1.38
CA VAL A 202 18.25 33.76 0.39
C VAL A 202 19.48 33.28 1.14
N LEU A 203 19.62 31.96 1.28
CA LEU A 203 20.92 31.36 1.58
C LEU A 203 21.81 31.77 0.41
N ALA A 204 22.73 32.70 0.64
CA ALA A 204 23.62 33.18 -0.40
C ALA A 204 24.30 31.98 -1.08
N PRO A 205 24.42 31.97 -2.42
CA PRO A 205 25.17 30.93 -3.12
C PRO A 205 26.56 30.84 -2.50
N ASN A 206 26.99 29.63 -2.16
CA ASN A 206 28.32 29.37 -1.66
C ASN A 206 29.37 30.03 -2.56
N ASP A 207 30.18 30.91 -2.00
CA ASP A 207 31.31 31.53 -2.72
C ASP A 207 32.37 30.45 -2.94
N PRO A 208 32.67 30.03 -4.18
CA PRO A 208 33.60 28.93 -4.44
C PRO A 208 35.04 29.23 -4.02
N ASP A 209 35.39 30.50 -3.79
CA ASP A 209 36.73 30.92 -3.35
C ASP A 209 36.85 31.07 -1.83
N LEU A 210 35.74 30.94 -1.09
CA LEU A 210 35.72 30.93 0.36
C LEU A 210 35.27 29.54 0.84
N PRO A 211 36.14 28.78 1.52
CA PRO A 211 35.72 27.52 2.11
C PRO A 211 34.61 27.80 3.11
N ASP A 212 33.52 27.06 2.98
CA ASP A 212 32.36 27.15 3.87
C ASP A 212 32.81 27.13 5.33
N GLU A 213 32.27 28.05 6.12
CA GLU A 213 32.38 27.91 7.56
C GLU A 213 31.70 26.60 7.92
N ALA A 214 32.44 25.71 8.61
CA ALA A 214 31.87 24.48 9.11
C ALA A 214 30.58 24.82 9.87
N GLY A 215 29.48 24.19 9.46
CA GLY A 215 28.21 24.31 10.17
C GLY A 215 28.42 24.03 11.66
N PRO A 216 27.50 24.49 12.52
CA PRO A 216 27.57 24.15 13.94
C PRO A 216 27.75 22.64 14.09
N VAL A 217 28.65 22.23 14.98
CA VAL A 217 28.83 20.81 15.30
C VAL A 217 27.45 20.27 15.66
N GLY A 218 27.01 19.25 14.92
CA GLY A 218 25.71 18.64 15.12
C GLY A 218 25.52 18.24 16.59
N ARG A 219 24.31 18.39 17.10
CA ARG A 219 23.95 17.88 18.43
C ARG A 219 23.73 16.38 18.34
N GLU A 220 23.73 15.72 19.50
CA GLU A 220 23.45 14.27 19.60
C GLU A 220 22.06 13.89 19.03
N ASP A 221 21.17 14.86 18.84
CA ASP A 221 19.81 14.68 18.33
C ASP A 221 19.65 15.00 16.83
N ASP A 222 20.73 15.39 16.13
CA ASP A 222 20.63 15.73 14.70
C ASP A 222 20.65 14.46 13.84
N VAL A 223 19.65 14.30 12.95
CA VAL A 223 19.60 13.20 11.97
C VAL A 223 20.70 13.43 10.93
N VAL A 224 21.83 12.76 11.12
CA VAL A 224 22.96 12.80 10.17
C VAL A 224 22.68 11.83 9.03
N LEU A 225 22.41 12.35 7.83
CA LEU A 225 22.54 11.58 6.59
C LEU A 225 24.03 11.32 6.35
N MET A 226 24.51 10.14 6.72
CA MET A 226 25.91 9.74 6.50
C MET A 226 26.12 9.15 5.09
N PRO A 227 27.31 9.36 4.50
CA PRO A 227 27.63 8.85 3.16
C PRO A 227 27.70 7.33 3.14
N GLU A 228 27.19 6.74 2.06
CA GLU A 228 27.15 5.30 1.79
C GLU A 228 28.50 4.59 2.05
N GLY A 229 28.48 3.53 2.87
CA GLY A 229 29.55 2.53 2.94
C GLY A 229 30.29 2.37 4.27
N GLY A 230 29.79 2.93 5.38
CA GLY A 230 30.21 2.54 6.73
C GLY A 230 29.08 1.77 7.43
N GLU A 231 29.41 0.82 8.31
CA GLU A 231 28.43 0.16 9.20
C GLU A 231 27.56 1.25 9.85
N VAL A 232 26.27 1.31 9.51
CA VAL A 232 25.36 2.35 9.99
C VAL A 232 24.80 1.90 11.34
N TYR A 233 25.15 2.65 12.37
CA TYR A 233 24.41 2.63 13.62
C TYR A 233 23.21 3.58 13.47
N ALA A 234 22.14 3.10 12.82
CA ALA A 234 20.88 3.82 12.80
C ALA A 234 20.23 3.62 14.17
N THR A 235 20.48 4.57 15.07
CA THR A 235 19.83 4.56 16.36
C THR A 235 18.50 5.30 16.24
N GLY A 236 17.38 4.59 16.41
CA GLY A 236 16.13 5.23 16.86
C GLY A 236 16.28 5.83 18.25
N ALA A 237 17.40 5.56 18.93
CA ALA A 237 17.69 5.89 20.32
C ALA A 237 17.93 7.37 20.66
N SER A 238 17.33 8.33 19.95
CA SER A 238 16.69 9.36 20.77
C SER A 238 15.57 8.63 21.49
N ARG A 239 15.62 8.49 22.82
CA ARG A 239 14.52 7.93 23.64
C ARG A 239 13.25 8.81 23.57
N GLY A 240 12.94 9.34 22.41
CA GLY A 240 11.71 10.02 22.09
C GLY A 240 10.63 8.97 22.17
N GLU A 241 9.67 9.20 23.04
CA GLU A 241 8.42 8.44 23.02
C GLU A 241 7.80 8.67 21.63
N GLY A 242 7.68 7.65 20.79
CA GLY A 242 7.21 7.83 19.43
C GLY A 242 7.26 6.57 18.59
N ALA A 243 6.74 6.66 17.37
CA ALA A 243 6.92 5.68 16.32
C ALA A 243 7.90 6.28 15.32
N ASP A 244 9.08 5.68 15.16
CA ASP A 244 10.09 6.16 14.23
C ASP A 244 10.12 5.33 12.94
N MET A 245 10.67 5.94 11.88
CA MET A 245 10.99 5.25 10.62
C MET A 245 12.50 5.22 10.43
N LEU A 246 13.09 4.03 10.48
CA LEU A 246 14.52 3.81 10.35
C LEU A 246 14.83 3.15 9.01
N TYR A 247 15.88 3.64 8.36
CA TYR A 247 16.35 3.10 7.09
C TYR A 247 17.85 2.84 7.21
N GLY A 248 18.23 1.59 7.05
CA GLY A 248 19.58 1.18 6.79
C GLY A 248 19.98 1.48 5.35
N SER A 249 21.17 1.02 5.04
CA SER A 249 21.93 1.23 3.83
C SER A 249 22.03 -0.09 3.05
N PRO A 250 22.71 -0.11 1.89
CA PRO A 250 23.01 -1.36 1.20
C PRO A 250 24.15 -2.19 1.83
N SER A 251 24.58 -1.88 3.07
CA SER A 251 25.61 -2.62 3.80
C SER A 251 25.06 -3.20 5.09
N ASN A 252 25.80 -4.11 5.73
CA ASN A 252 25.39 -4.71 7.00
C ASN A 252 25.22 -3.64 8.09
N ASP A 253 23.99 -3.48 8.56
CA ASP A 253 23.62 -2.43 9.50
C ASP A 253 23.13 -2.98 10.84
N MET A 254 23.19 -2.14 11.86
CA MET A 254 22.59 -2.44 13.17
C MET A 254 21.58 -1.35 13.51
N LEU A 255 20.30 -1.72 13.47
CA LEU A 255 19.18 -0.81 13.69
C LEU A 255 18.65 -1.02 15.10
N LEU A 256 18.72 0.01 15.93
CA LEU A 256 18.19 -0.03 17.30
C LEU A 256 16.76 0.47 17.31
N LEU A 257 15.86 -0.41 17.72
CA LEU A 257 14.42 -0.21 17.67
C LEU A 257 13.82 -0.21 19.06
N ASP A 258 12.85 0.66 19.29
CA ASP A 258 11.92 0.55 20.39
C ASP A 258 10.53 0.15 19.89
N THR A 259 9.57 0.10 20.80
CA THR A 259 8.21 -0.30 20.45
C THR A 259 7.51 0.79 19.65
N GLN A 260 6.91 0.41 18.50
CA GLN A 260 6.19 1.26 17.52
C GLN A 260 7.02 1.62 16.29
N ASP A 261 8.31 1.31 16.28
CA ASP A 261 9.17 1.61 15.15
C ASP A 261 8.85 0.78 13.91
N MET A 262 9.10 1.40 12.76
CA MET A 262 9.18 0.76 11.46
C MET A 262 10.62 0.85 10.94
N ALA A 263 11.17 -0.26 10.46
CA ALA A 263 12.55 -0.31 9.99
C ALA A 263 12.68 -1.04 8.66
N SER A 264 13.59 -0.54 7.82
CA SER A 264 14.10 -1.22 6.62
C SER A 264 15.61 -1.36 6.77
N GLY A 265 16.15 -2.58 6.66
CA GLY A 265 17.59 -2.83 6.74
C GLY A 265 18.31 -2.42 5.45
N GLY A 266 17.68 -2.67 4.30
CA GLY A 266 18.28 -2.48 3.00
C GLY A 266 18.83 -3.79 2.46
N ALA A 267 20.10 -3.80 2.06
CA ALA A 267 20.76 -4.99 1.57
C ALA A 267 21.96 -5.30 2.47
N GLY A 268 22.31 -6.58 2.58
CA GLY A 268 23.35 -7.02 3.51
C GLY A 268 22.75 -7.84 4.63
N ALA A 269 23.60 -8.25 5.56
CA ALA A 269 23.19 -8.99 6.74
C ALA A 269 23.00 -8.02 7.90
N ASP A 270 21.74 -7.67 8.15
CA ASP A 270 21.35 -6.62 9.10
C ASP A 270 20.95 -7.18 10.46
N GLU A 271 21.26 -6.46 11.53
CA GLU A 271 20.83 -6.75 12.90
C GLU A 271 19.79 -5.74 13.36
N PHE A 272 18.55 -6.19 13.49
CA PHE A 272 17.46 -5.40 14.08
C PHE A 272 17.41 -5.68 15.58
N TRP A 273 17.85 -4.72 16.39
CA TRP A 273 17.95 -4.88 17.84
C TRP A 273 16.81 -4.15 18.55
N LEU A 274 15.85 -4.94 19.04
CA LEU A 274 14.73 -4.50 19.84
C LEU A 274 15.06 -4.50 21.35
N ASP A 275 14.86 -3.37 22.03
CA ASP A 275 14.87 -3.28 23.50
C ASP A 275 13.46 -3.12 24.05
N ILE A 276 12.97 -4.16 24.72
CA ILE A 276 11.62 -4.17 25.29
C ILE A 276 11.74 -3.81 26.78
N GLY A 277 11.76 -2.50 27.06
CA GLY A 277 11.98 -1.98 28.41
C GLY A 277 10.83 -2.24 29.41
N VAL A 278 9.61 -2.49 28.93
CA VAL A 278 8.43 -2.83 29.76
C VAL A 278 7.44 -3.65 28.94
N ALA A 279 6.70 -4.56 29.60
CA ALA A 279 5.59 -5.38 29.10
C ALA A 279 4.89 -4.85 27.83
N PRO A 280 4.55 -5.73 26.88
CA PRO A 280 4.18 -5.38 25.50
C PRO A 280 3.14 -4.27 25.46
N VAL A 281 3.56 -3.12 24.94
CA VAL A 281 2.68 -2.04 24.49
C VAL A 281 1.93 -2.49 23.24
N ALA A 282 0.81 -1.83 22.95
CA ALA A 282 -0.19 -2.26 21.97
C ALA A 282 0.33 -2.44 20.52
N ASN A 283 1.56 -2.02 20.24
CA ASN A 283 2.11 -1.93 18.89
C ASN A 283 3.48 -2.62 18.83
N ALA A 284 3.58 -3.65 18.01
CA ALA A 284 4.81 -4.35 17.71
C ALA A 284 5.68 -3.53 16.74
N VAL A 285 6.98 -3.79 16.74
CA VAL A 285 7.88 -3.29 15.69
C VAL A 285 7.53 -3.91 14.34
N VAL A 286 7.72 -3.14 13.28
CA VAL A 286 7.51 -3.59 11.90
C VAL A 286 8.82 -3.51 11.13
N ILE A 287 9.34 -4.64 10.67
CA ILE A 287 10.49 -4.68 9.77
C ILE A 287 9.98 -4.99 8.36
N THR A 288 10.34 -4.15 7.39
CA THR A 288 9.70 -4.14 6.06
C THR A 288 10.37 -5.02 5.02
N ASP A 289 11.64 -5.38 5.21
CA ASP A 289 12.49 -6.04 4.20
C ASP A 289 13.39 -7.16 4.77
N PHE A 290 13.01 -7.74 5.92
CA PHE A 290 13.81 -8.78 6.58
C PHE A 290 14.15 -9.96 5.65
N ALA A 291 15.44 -10.22 5.44
CA ALA A 291 15.97 -11.30 4.62
C ALA A 291 16.20 -12.58 5.45
N GLU A 292 15.34 -13.58 5.25
CA GLU A 292 15.41 -14.89 5.94
C GLU A 292 16.78 -15.58 5.76
N GLY A 293 17.42 -15.98 6.86
CA GLY A 293 18.73 -16.62 6.86
C GLY A 293 19.92 -15.70 6.56
N GLU A 294 19.70 -14.40 6.39
CA GLU A 294 20.71 -13.36 6.21
C GLU A 294 20.68 -12.35 7.36
N ASP A 295 19.49 -11.81 7.65
CA ASP A 295 19.27 -10.86 8.73
C ASP A 295 19.00 -11.53 10.07
N MET A 296 19.18 -10.77 11.15
CA MET A 296 18.96 -11.23 12.52
C MET A 296 18.05 -10.28 13.28
N LEU A 297 17.02 -10.82 13.92
CA LEU A 297 16.25 -10.10 14.95
C LEU A 297 16.84 -10.40 16.32
N ARG A 298 17.37 -9.38 16.99
CA ARG A 298 17.83 -9.47 18.37
C ARG A 298 16.85 -8.80 19.31
N ILE A 299 16.48 -9.49 20.40
CA ILE A 299 15.57 -8.97 21.41
C ILE A 299 16.25 -9.00 22.76
N SER A 300 16.45 -7.82 23.34
CA SER A 300 16.90 -7.66 24.72
C SER A 300 15.72 -7.52 25.65
N LEU A 301 15.73 -8.32 26.72
CA LEU A 301 14.70 -8.33 27.74
C LEU A 301 15.31 -8.03 29.11
N ASP A 302 14.68 -7.10 29.86
CA ASP A 302 15.12 -6.75 31.21
C ASP A 302 14.78 -7.89 32.22
N PRO A 303 15.78 -8.51 32.90
CA PRO A 303 15.56 -9.53 33.93
C PRO A 303 14.84 -9.01 35.19
N SER A 304 14.69 -7.69 35.32
CA SER A 304 13.92 -7.05 36.38
C SER A 304 12.41 -7.15 36.13
N ASP A 305 11.99 -7.40 34.88
CA ASP A 305 10.59 -7.58 34.51
C ASP A 305 10.13 -9.03 34.77
N ASP A 306 9.09 -9.18 35.59
CA ASP A 306 8.49 -10.49 35.89
C ASP A 306 7.82 -11.12 34.66
N TYR A 307 7.46 -10.32 33.65
CA TYR A 307 6.99 -10.78 32.35
C TYR A 307 8.07 -11.60 31.63
N VAL A 308 9.34 -11.22 31.79
CA VAL A 308 10.48 -11.74 31.02
C VAL A 308 11.07 -13.03 31.61
N ARG A 309 10.86 -13.30 32.92
CA ARG A 309 11.51 -14.42 33.63
C ARG A 309 11.14 -15.83 33.14
N ALA A 310 10.10 -15.96 32.35
CA ALA A 310 9.69 -17.21 31.70
C ALA A 310 9.36 -16.99 30.21
N ALA A 311 10.14 -16.16 29.53
CA ALA A 311 9.93 -15.82 28.12
C ALA A 311 9.79 -17.08 27.25
N ASN A 312 8.58 -17.30 26.74
CA ASN A 312 8.30 -18.25 25.67
C ASN A 312 8.34 -17.49 24.34
N VAL A 313 9.36 -17.75 23.53
CA VAL A 313 9.55 -17.11 22.22
C VAL A 313 8.97 -18.02 21.16
N GLU A 314 8.07 -17.50 20.34
CA GLU A 314 7.51 -18.23 19.21
C GLU A 314 7.55 -17.37 17.95
N VAL A 315 7.97 -17.98 16.85
CA VAL A 315 7.87 -17.42 15.50
C VAL A 315 6.76 -18.14 14.78
N ARG A 316 5.83 -17.39 14.18
CA ARG A 316 4.70 -17.94 13.42
C ARG A 316 4.49 -17.12 12.16
N VAL A 317 4.07 -17.78 11.09
CA VAL A 317 3.57 -17.09 9.90
C VAL A 317 2.27 -16.36 10.24
N THR A 318 2.09 -15.16 9.72
CA THR A 318 0.84 -14.40 9.85
C THR A 318 -0.30 -15.08 9.09
N GLU A 319 -1.56 -14.74 9.40
CA GLU A 319 -2.74 -15.33 8.77
C GLU A 319 -2.75 -15.18 7.23
N GLY A 320 -2.13 -14.11 6.72
CA GLY A 320 -1.98 -13.88 5.27
C GLY A 320 -0.91 -14.74 4.60
N GLY A 321 -0.06 -15.46 5.34
CA GLY A 321 0.96 -16.33 4.76
C GLY A 321 2.17 -15.62 4.13
N HIS A 322 2.25 -14.29 4.21
CA HIS A 322 3.28 -13.47 3.55
C HIS A 322 4.32 -12.86 4.50
N SER A 323 4.10 -12.98 5.80
CA SER A 323 4.96 -12.36 6.83
C SER A 323 5.11 -13.31 8.00
N SER A 324 6.13 -13.09 8.83
CA SER A 324 6.26 -13.75 10.12
C SER A 324 5.97 -12.77 11.25
N GLN A 325 5.48 -13.29 12.37
CA GLN A 325 5.34 -12.57 13.63
C GLN A 325 6.16 -13.28 14.70
N VAL A 326 6.88 -12.49 15.48
CA VAL A 326 7.62 -12.95 16.65
C VAL A 326 6.82 -12.57 17.88
N THR A 327 6.58 -13.56 18.73
CA THR A 327 5.83 -13.38 19.96
C THR A 327 6.65 -13.78 21.17
N ILE A 328 6.48 -13.05 22.26
CA ILE A 328 7.04 -13.37 23.57
C ILE A 328 5.86 -13.50 24.54
N ASN A 329 5.73 -14.66 25.18
CA ASN A 329 4.61 -14.99 26.08
C ASN A 329 3.22 -14.72 25.46
N GLY A 330 3.11 -14.94 24.15
CA GLY A 330 1.87 -14.74 23.39
C GLY A 330 1.58 -13.29 22.96
N ALA A 331 2.40 -12.32 23.32
CA ALA A 331 2.30 -10.96 22.78
C ALA A 331 3.22 -10.77 21.59
N ILE A 332 2.74 -10.10 20.55
CA ILE A 332 3.52 -9.80 19.34
C ILE A 332 4.50 -8.68 19.67
N VAL A 333 5.78 -8.92 19.40
CA VAL A 333 6.86 -7.96 19.65
C VAL A 333 7.47 -7.44 18.34
N ALA A 334 7.43 -8.25 17.29
CA ALA A 334 7.87 -7.86 15.95
C ALA A 334 7.01 -8.52 14.86
N VAL A 335 6.84 -7.81 13.75
CA VAL A 335 6.26 -8.31 12.50
C VAL A 335 7.29 -8.13 11.39
N LEU A 336 7.66 -9.23 10.74
CA LEU A 336 8.67 -9.30 9.69
C LEU A 336 7.95 -9.44 8.35
N ARG A 337 7.73 -8.32 7.65
CA ARG A 337 6.93 -8.28 6.42
C ARG A 337 7.70 -8.88 5.25
N GLY A 338 6.99 -9.63 4.41
CA GLY A 338 7.61 -10.26 3.23
C GLY A 338 8.45 -11.50 3.54
N ALA A 339 8.58 -11.86 4.83
CA ALA A 339 9.43 -12.94 5.30
C ALA A 339 8.59 -14.06 5.97
N PRO A 340 7.88 -14.92 5.21
CA PRO A 340 6.99 -15.94 5.75
C PRO A 340 7.67 -17.20 6.31
N ASN A 341 8.96 -17.44 6.07
CA ASN A 341 9.69 -18.64 6.54
C ASN A 341 10.73 -18.35 7.61
N VAL A 342 10.64 -17.21 8.30
CA VAL A 342 11.50 -16.90 9.44
C VAL A 342 11.36 -18.00 10.50
N THR A 343 12.49 -18.43 11.04
CA THR A 343 12.58 -19.45 12.07
C THR A 343 13.18 -18.89 13.35
N LEU A 344 13.30 -19.74 14.38
CA LEU A 344 14.04 -19.36 15.59
C LEU A 344 15.55 -19.24 15.35
N ASP A 345 16.09 -19.72 14.23
CA ASP A 345 17.51 -19.54 13.92
C ASP A 345 17.85 -18.09 13.54
N ASP A 346 16.85 -17.32 13.09
CA ASP A 346 16.95 -15.90 12.72
C ASP A 346 16.64 -14.96 13.90
N VAL A 347 16.29 -15.50 15.08
CA VAL A 347 15.84 -14.74 16.24
C VAL A 347 16.70 -15.06 17.46
N VAL A 348 17.38 -14.05 17.99
CA VAL A 348 18.18 -14.13 19.21
C VAL A 348 17.47 -13.38 20.34
N VAL A 349 17.19 -14.08 21.43
CA VAL A 349 16.60 -13.46 22.63
C VAL A 349 17.59 -13.54 23.79
N GLU A 350 17.89 -12.38 24.36
CA GLU A 350 18.84 -12.22 25.45
C GLU A 350 18.14 -11.62 26.67
N ILE A 351 18.39 -12.22 27.83
CA ILE A 351 17.93 -11.69 29.12
C ILE A 351 19.15 -11.04 29.77
N SER A 352 19.22 -9.72 29.77
CA SER A 352 20.35 -8.95 30.29
C SER A 352 19.90 -7.73 31.07
N SER A 353 20.52 -7.47 32.22
CA SER A 353 20.32 -6.22 32.97
C SER A 353 21.07 -5.03 32.36
N GLU A 354 21.92 -5.28 31.37
CA GLU A 354 22.56 -4.23 30.57
C GLU A 354 21.60 -3.86 29.44
N THR A 355 20.89 -2.73 29.60
CA THR A 355 20.19 -2.07 28.50
C THR A 355 21.21 -1.30 27.68
N PHE A 356 21.34 -1.71 26.41
CA PHE A 356 22.23 -1.21 25.34
C PHE A 356 23.73 -1.04 25.70
N PRO A 357 24.66 -1.35 24.78
CA PRO A 357 26.00 -0.80 24.90
C PRO A 357 25.89 0.73 24.90
N LYS A 358 26.41 1.38 25.94
CA LYS A 358 26.59 2.84 25.92
C LYS A 358 27.63 3.15 24.84
N ILE A 359 27.18 3.62 23.69
CA ILE A 359 28.05 4.10 22.61
C ILE A 359 28.65 5.45 23.04
#